data_AF-A0A1A9G008-F1
#
_entry.id   AF-A0A1A9G008-F1
#
_cell.length_a   1.000
_cell.length_b   1.000
_cell.length_c   1.000
_cell.angle_alpha   90.00
_cell.angle_beta   90.00
_cell.angle_gamma   90.00
#
_symmetry.space_group_name_H-M   'P 1'
#
loop_
_entity.id
_entity.type
_entity.pdbx_description
1 polymer ?
#
loop_
_entity_poly.entity_id
_entity_poly.type
_entity_poly.pdbx_seq_one_letter_code
_entity_poly.pdbx_strand_id
1 'polypeptide(L)'
;MMNFLPDLHEGHAPITLQQLFGAAFEALDAWEDEPAEPMVIYEDQIVPIGIVFESMRACTDILPRTLSDIVSDTLARNPAAAGTEISTFGDAAQLAGALVEQRRLCGETAIAAFLDHHRVDKRRPA
;
A
#
# COMPACT_ATOMS: atom_id res chain seq x y z
N MET A 1 -11.33 -7.40 14.86
CA MET A 1 -9.91 -7.25 14.51
C MET A 1 -9.12 -7.04 15.78
N MET A 2 -7.91 -7.59 15.89
CA MET A 2 -6.96 -7.15 16.91
C MET A 2 -6.36 -5.84 16.41
N ASN A 3 -6.72 -4.70 17.04
CA ASN A 3 -6.14 -3.41 16.72
C ASN A 3 -4.70 -3.40 17.26
N PHE A 4 -3.77 -3.84 16.42
CA PHE A 4 -2.33 -3.79 16.70
C PHE A 4 -1.76 -2.38 16.54
N LEU A 5 -2.46 -1.53 15.78
CA LEU A 5 -2.10 -0.14 15.57
C LEU A 5 -2.91 0.76 16.51
N PRO A 6 -2.32 1.88 16.96
CA PRO A 6 -3.02 2.83 17.81
C PRO A 6 -4.18 3.47 17.06
N ASP A 7 -5.29 3.72 17.76
CA ASP A 7 -6.46 4.37 17.19
C ASP A 7 -6.19 5.87 16.95
N LEU A 8 -6.87 6.43 15.95
CA LEU A 8 -6.89 7.87 15.73
C LEU A 8 -7.63 8.58 16.87
N HIS A 9 -7.07 9.68 17.36
CA HIS A 9 -7.71 10.51 18.37
C HIS A 9 -8.25 11.78 17.73
N GLU A 10 -9.58 11.91 17.66
CA GLU A 10 -10.26 13.05 17.00
C GLU A 10 -9.84 13.27 15.53
N GLY A 11 -9.48 12.20 14.82
CA GLY A 11 -8.98 12.27 13.44
C GLY A 11 -7.47 12.55 13.32
N HIS A 12 -6.76 12.64 14.45
CA HIS A 12 -5.31 12.83 14.49
C HIS A 12 -4.59 11.52 14.76
N ALA A 13 -3.54 11.26 13.98
CA ALA A 13 -2.70 10.11 14.18
C ALA A 13 -1.61 10.42 15.22
N PRO A 14 -1.31 9.51 16.15
CA PRO A 14 -0.13 9.66 17.00
C PRO A 14 1.13 9.64 16.13
N ILE A 15 2.20 10.30 16.61
CA ILE A 15 3.44 10.44 15.84
C ILE A 15 4.04 9.09 15.42
N THR A 16 3.87 8.04 16.24
CA THR A 16 4.32 6.68 15.94
C THR A 16 3.61 6.11 14.71
N LEU A 17 2.30 6.37 14.56
CA LEU A 17 1.52 5.94 13.40
C LEU A 17 1.87 6.77 12.15
N GLN A 18 2.13 8.07 12.30
CA GLN A 18 2.61 8.92 11.20
C GLN A 18 3.98 8.44 10.67
N GLN A 19 4.89 8.05 11.56
CA GLN A 19 6.19 7.48 11.19
C GLN A 19 6.03 6.12 10.50
N LEU A 20 5.16 5.27 11.05
CA LEU A 20 4.85 3.97 10.45
C LEU A 20 4.26 4.11 9.04
N PHE A 21 3.43 5.12 8.81
CA PHE A 21 2.90 5.42 7.49
C PHE A 21 3.98 5.82 6.49
N GLY A 22 4.94 6.64 6.90
CA GLY A 22 6.10 6.94 6.05
C GLY A 22 6.84 5.67 5.63
N ALA A 23 7.15 4.79 6.60
CA ALA A 23 7.80 3.51 6.32
C ALA A 23 6.96 2.59 5.41
N ALA A 24 5.64 2.54 5.63
CA ALA A 24 4.72 1.77 4.79
C ALA A 24 4.66 2.33 3.36
N PHE A 25 4.72 3.65 3.21
CA PHE A 25 4.70 4.29 1.90
C PHE A 25 6.02 4.09 1.14
N GLU A 26 7.17 4.19 1.82
CA GLU A 26 8.46 3.82 1.22
C GLU A 26 8.48 2.37 0.76
N ALA A 27 7.92 1.45 1.55
CA ALA A 27 7.79 0.04 1.17
C ALA A 27 6.85 -0.14 -0.03
N LEU A 28 5.75 0.62 -0.12
CA LEU A 28 4.88 0.65 -1.29
C LEU A 28 5.62 1.19 -2.53
N ASP A 29 6.40 2.24 -2.38
CA ASP A 29 7.14 2.86 -3.48
C ASP A 29 8.17 1.90 -4.09
N ALA A 30 8.88 1.17 -3.21
CA ALA A 30 9.86 0.14 -3.57
C ALA A 30 9.25 -1.20 -4.02
N TRP A 31 7.93 -1.39 -3.88
CA TRP A 31 7.27 -2.64 -4.22
C TRP A 31 7.11 -2.78 -5.75
N GLU A 32 8.15 -3.33 -6.38
CA GLU A 32 8.20 -3.65 -7.81
C GLU A 32 8.20 -5.17 -8.03
N ASP A 33 7.32 -5.67 -8.89
CA ASP A 33 7.26 -7.05 -9.41
C ASP A 33 7.15 -8.21 -8.39
N GLU A 34 7.04 -7.94 -7.08
CA GLU A 34 6.82 -8.98 -6.07
C GLU A 34 5.33 -9.29 -5.86
N PRO A 35 4.94 -10.57 -5.76
CA PRO A 35 3.54 -10.95 -5.55
C PRO A 35 3.04 -10.76 -4.12
N ALA A 36 3.96 -10.67 -3.15
CA ALA A 36 3.61 -10.58 -1.74
C ALA A 36 3.52 -9.12 -1.29
N GLU A 37 2.54 -8.82 -0.45
CA GLU A 37 2.43 -7.50 0.16
C GLU A 37 3.63 -7.21 1.08
N PRO A 38 4.25 -6.02 0.96
CA PRO A 38 5.27 -5.57 1.89
C PRO A 38 4.73 -5.48 3.31
N MET A 39 5.62 -5.78 4.26
CA MET A 39 5.32 -5.72 5.68
C MET A 39 6.24 -4.73 6.38
N VAL A 40 5.72 -4.02 7.38
CA VAL A 40 6.48 -3.11 8.24
C VAL A 40 6.48 -3.60 9.69
N ILE A 41 7.46 -3.15 10.47
CA ILE A 41 7.58 -3.52 11.88
C ILE A 41 7.06 -2.39 12.75
N TYR A 42 6.11 -2.71 13.64
CA TYR A 42 5.59 -1.82 14.68
C TYR A 42 5.63 -2.53 16.03
N GLU A 43 6.36 -2.00 17.01
CA GLU A 43 6.46 -2.58 18.37
C GLU A 43 6.67 -4.11 18.38
N ASP A 44 7.68 -4.58 17.63
CA ASP A 44 8.04 -6.00 17.44
C ASP A 44 6.99 -6.86 16.69
N GLN A 45 5.96 -6.22 16.12
CA GLN A 45 4.94 -6.89 15.32
C GLN A 45 5.13 -6.60 13.84
N ILE A 46 4.89 -7.61 13.02
CA ILE A 46 4.96 -7.51 11.56
C ILE A 46 3.55 -7.19 11.05
N VAL A 47 3.37 -6.01 10.46
CA VAL A 47 2.08 -5.48 10.03
C VAL A 47 2.09 -5.26 8.51
N PRO A 48 1.07 -5.75 7.76
CA PRO A 48 0.95 -5.46 6.34
C PRO A 48 0.72 -3.97 6.08
N ILE A 49 1.34 -3.40 5.04
CA ILE A 49 1.20 -1.97 4.73
C ILE A 49 -0.25 -1.55 4.46
N GLY A 50 -1.09 -2.43 3.91
CA GLY A 50 -2.50 -2.16 3.68
C GLY A 50 -3.28 -1.92 4.98
N ILE A 51 -2.89 -2.57 6.08
CA ILE A 51 -3.51 -2.34 7.40
C ILE A 51 -3.11 -0.97 7.97
N VAL A 52 -1.87 -0.54 7.72
CA VAL A 52 -1.40 0.80 8.12
C VAL A 52 -2.19 1.87 7.38
N PHE A 53 -2.37 1.73 6.07
CA PHE A 53 -3.16 2.66 5.26
C PHE A 53 -4.63 2.69 5.69
N GLU A 54 -5.26 1.53 5.93
CA GLU A 54 -6.64 1.49 6.41
C GLU A 54 -6.80 2.20 7.76
N SER A 55 -5.84 2.02 8.67
CA SER A 55 -5.85 2.67 9.98
C SER A 55 -5.69 4.19 9.91
N MET A 56 -5.05 4.70 8.85
CA MET A 56 -4.86 6.14 8.62
C MET A 56 -5.87 6.77 7.68
N ARG A 57 -6.83 6.00 7.17
CA ARG A 57 -7.80 6.47 6.18
C ARG A 57 -8.69 7.60 6.68
N ALA A 58 -9.01 7.63 7.98
CA ALA A 58 -9.79 8.68 8.61
C ALA A 58 -8.91 9.81 9.22
N CYS A 59 -7.60 9.80 8.94
CA CYS A 59 -6.68 10.80 9.46
C CYS A 59 -6.83 12.12 8.71
N THR A 60 -7.12 13.20 9.45
CA THR A 60 -7.30 14.55 8.89
C THR A 60 -6.03 15.40 9.02
N ASP A 61 -4.94 14.83 9.53
CA ASP A 61 -3.65 15.53 9.61
C ASP A 61 -3.13 15.90 8.21
N ILE A 62 -2.54 17.08 8.11
CA ILE A 62 -1.96 17.58 6.86
C ILE A 62 -0.72 16.75 6.53
N LEU A 63 -0.62 16.35 5.26
CA LEU A 63 0.54 15.59 4.79
C LEU A 63 1.78 16.50 4.72
N PRO A 64 2.92 16.11 5.32
CA PRO A 64 4.17 16.84 5.18
C PRO A 64 4.60 16.91 3.71
N ARG A 65 5.14 18.06 3.28
CA ARG A 65 5.59 18.29 1.89
C ARG A 65 6.52 17.20 1.38
N THR A 66 7.46 16.73 2.21
CA THR A 66 8.39 15.65 1.85
C THR A 66 7.66 14.36 1.46
N LEU A 67 6.59 13.99 2.17
CA LEU A 67 5.78 12.83 1.80
C LEU A 67 4.89 13.14 0.59
N SER A 68 4.36 14.36 0.47
CA SER A 68 3.56 14.77 -0.68
C SER A 68 4.30 14.62 -2.01
N ASP A 69 5.59 14.95 -2.05
CA ASP A 69 6.42 14.82 -3.25
C ASP A 69 6.58 13.34 -3.63
N ILE A 70 6.90 12.48 -2.66
CA ILE A 70 7.03 11.03 -2.87
C ILE A 70 5.71 10.43 -3.34
N VAL A 71 4.60 10.77 -2.68
CA VAL A 71 3.27 10.28 -3.07
C VAL A 71 2.91 10.71 -4.48
N SER A 72 3.22 11.95 -4.86
CA SER A 72 2.98 12.46 -6.21
C SER A 72 3.83 11.73 -7.26
N ASP A 73 5.08 11.42 -6.96
CA ASP A 73 5.96 10.65 -7.83
C ASP A 73 5.47 9.21 -8.01
N THR A 74 5.00 8.56 -6.94
CA THR A 74 4.36 7.24 -7.01
C THR A 74 3.07 7.30 -7.85
N LEU A 75 2.28 8.35 -7.69
CA LEU A 75 1.04 8.59 -8.43
C LEU A 75 1.29 8.81 -9.92
N ALA A 76 2.34 9.56 -10.28
CA ALA A 76 2.71 9.82 -11.66
C ALA A 76 3.01 8.51 -12.42
N ARG A 77 3.42 7.45 -11.71
CA ARG A 77 3.62 6.11 -12.28
C ARG A 77 2.32 5.33 -12.43
N ASN A 78 1.21 5.75 -11.80
CA ASN A 78 -0.11 5.11 -11.94
C ASN A 78 -1.13 6.03 -12.65
N PRO A 79 -1.52 5.72 -13.91
CA PRO A 79 -2.46 6.54 -14.66
C PRO A 79 -3.88 6.59 -14.06
N ALA A 80 -4.27 5.63 -13.23
CA ALA A 80 -5.59 5.60 -12.60
C ALA A 80 -5.76 6.65 -11.50
N ALA A 81 -4.66 7.23 -11.02
CA ALA A 81 -4.67 8.12 -9.88
C ALA A 81 -4.27 9.56 -10.25
N ALA A 82 -3.99 9.83 -11.52
CA ALA A 82 -3.64 11.15 -12.04
C ALA A 82 -4.77 12.18 -11.80
N GLY A 83 -4.44 13.27 -11.10
CA GLY A 83 -5.34 14.41 -10.88
C GLY A 83 -6.07 14.45 -9.53
N THR A 84 -5.76 13.54 -8.59
CA THR A 84 -6.27 13.62 -7.22
C THR A 84 -5.40 14.58 -6.40
N GLU A 85 -6.01 15.62 -5.81
CA GLU A 85 -5.31 16.51 -4.88
C GLU A 85 -5.12 15.81 -3.53
N ILE A 86 -3.87 15.69 -3.09
CA ILE A 86 -3.50 15.01 -1.84
C ILE A 86 -3.09 16.08 -0.85
N SER A 87 -3.91 16.27 0.18
CA SER A 87 -3.71 17.33 1.18
C SER A 87 -3.51 16.78 2.59
N THR A 88 -4.11 15.62 2.86
CA THR A 88 -4.08 14.96 4.17
C THR A 88 -3.46 13.58 4.11
N PHE A 89 -3.09 13.06 5.28
CA PHE A 89 -2.73 11.65 5.43
C PHE A 89 -3.86 10.71 5.00
N GLY A 90 -5.12 11.04 5.28
CA GLY A 90 -6.28 10.25 4.86
C GLY A 90 -6.40 10.14 3.34
N ASP A 91 -6.21 11.25 2.61
CA ASP A 91 -6.21 11.25 1.14
C ASP A 91 -5.13 10.32 0.58
N ALA A 92 -3.90 10.45 1.12
CA ALA A 92 -2.77 9.63 0.73
C ALA A 92 -3.00 8.15 1.06
N ALA A 93 -3.56 7.86 2.25
CA ALA A 93 -3.87 6.52 2.71
C ALA A 93 -4.92 5.83 1.82
N GLN A 94 -5.96 6.56 1.40
CA GLN A 94 -6.99 6.01 0.52
C GLN A 94 -6.42 5.63 -0.86
N LEU A 95 -5.55 6.48 -1.42
CA LEU A 95 -4.86 6.18 -2.67
C LEU A 95 -3.88 5.02 -2.52
N ALA A 96 -3.07 5.03 -1.46
CA ALA A 96 -2.11 3.96 -1.18
C ALA A 96 -2.82 2.61 -0.99
N GLY A 97 -3.94 2.58 -0.27
CA GLY A 97 -4.76 1.38 -0.11
C GLY A 97 -5.30 0.86 -1.45
N ALA A 98 -5.76 1.75 -2.33
CA ALA A 98 -6.20 1.36 -3.68
C ALA A 98 -5.04 0.78 -4.51
N LEU A 99 -3.84 1.36 -4.42
CA LEU A 99 -2.64 0.85 -5.09
C LEU A 99 -2.24 -0.54 -4.59
N VAL A 100 -2.29 -0.75 -3.28
CA VAL A 100 -2.02 -2.06 -2.65
C VAL A 100 -2.97 -3.12 -3.18
N GLU A 101 -4.28 -2.83 -3.18
CA GLU A 101 -5.29 -3.77 -3.68
C GLU A 101 -5.15 -4.03 -5.19
N GLN A 102 -4.87 -3.00 -5.99
CA GLN A 102 -4.57 -3.17 -7.41
C GLN A 102 -3.36 -4.07 -7.66
N ARG A 103 -2.28 -3.88 -6.90
CA ARG A 103 -1.06 -4.69 -7.04
C ARG A 103 -1.26 -6.12 -6.56
N ARG A 104 -2.00 -6.35 -5.46
CA ARG A 104 -2.41 -7.69 -5.02
C ARG A 104 -3.14 -8.45 -6.12
N LEU A 105 -4.14 -7.82 -6.73
CA LEU A 105 -4.93 -8.42 -7.83
C LEU A 105 -4.08 -8.67 -9.08
N CYS A 106 -3.16 -7.76 -9.40
CA CYS A 106 -2.20 -7.95 -10.51
C CYS A 106 -1.25 -9.13 -10.23
N GLY A 107 -0.73 -9.24 -9.00
CA GLY A 107 0.11 -10.36 -8.58
C GLY A 107 -0.62 -11.70 -8.66
N GLU A 108 -1.86 -11.77 -8.17
CA GLU A 108 -2.70 -12.97 -8.26
C GLU A 108 -2.99 -13.38 -9.70
N THR A 109 -3.32 -12.41 -10.57
CA THR A 109 -3.58 -12.68 -11.99
C THR A 109 -2.31 -13.07 -12.75
N ALA A 110 -1.15 -12.50 -12.42
CA ALA A 110 0.15 -12.91 -12.96
C ALA A 110 0.53 -14.33 -12.54
N ILE A 111 0.31 -14.70 -11.27
CA ILE A 111 0.50 -16.08 -10.78
C ILE A 111 -0.45 -17.04 -11.51
N ALA A 112 -1.72 -16.68 -11.65
CA ALA A 112 -2.70 -17.51 -12.35
C ALA A 112 -2.31 -17.73 -13.82
N ALA A 113 -1.86 -16.68 -14.52
CA ALA A 113 -1.38 -16.76 -15.90
C ALA A 113 -0.11 -17.62 -16.02
N PHE A 114 0.85 -17.47 -15.10
CA PHE A 114 2.05 -18.31 -15.04
C PHE A 114 1.70 -19.79 -14.82
N LEU A 115 0.80 -20.10 -13.87
CA LEU A 115 0.33 -21.46 -13.60
C LEU A 115 -0.41 -22.07 -14.80
N ASP A 116 -1.21 -21.28 -15.53
CA ASP A 116 -1.92 -21.75 -16.72
C ASP A 116 -0.95 -22.05 -17.88
N HIS A 117 0.03 -21.17 -18.12
CA HIS A 117 1.07 -21.39 -19.12
C HIS A 117 1.83 -22.71 -18.87
N HIS A 118 2.21 -22.99 -17.61
CA HIS A 118 2.88 -24.23 -17.23
C HIS A 118 1.97 -25.48 -17.17
N ARG A 119 0.65 -25.31 -17.16
CA ARG A 119 -0.31 -26.43 -17.31
C ARG A 119 -0.47 -26.86 -18.76
N VAL A 120 -0.34 -25.94 -19.72
CA VAL A 120 -0.41 -26.24 -21.16
C VAL A 120 0.81 -27.05 -21.62
N ASP A 121 1.99 -26.74 -21.09
CA ASP A 121 3.26 -27.40 -21.48
C ASP A 121 3.33 -28.89 -21.10
N LYS A 122 2.52 -29.34 -20.14
CA LYS A 122 2.43 -30.77 -19.76
C LYS A 122 1.54 -31.61 -20.69
N ARG A 123 0.93 -31.03 -21.73
CA ARG A 123 0.09 -31.75 -22.71
C ARG A 123 0.73 -31.88 -24.10
N ARG A 124 2.05 -32.06 -24.19
CA ARG A 124 2.68 -32.49 -25.44
C ARG A 124 2.74 -34.03 -25.48
N PRO A 125 1.84 -34.73 -26.21
CA PRO A 125 2.07 -36.13 -26.52
C PRO A 125 3.26 -36.23 -27.48
N ALA A 126 4.11 -37.24 -27.23
CA ALA A 126 5.24 -37.63 -28.07
C ALA A 126 4.79 -38.18 -29.43
#